data_AF-A0A2S6IUX0-F1
#
_entry.id   AF-A0A2S6IUX0-F1
#
_cell.length_a   1.000
_cell.length_b   1.000
_cell.length_c   1.000
_cell.angle_alpha   90.00
_cell.angle_beta   90.00
_cell.angle_gamma   90.00
#
_symmetry.space_group_name_H-M   'P 1'
#
loop_
_entity.id
_entity.type
_entity.pdbx_description
1 polymer ?
#
loop_
_entity_poly.entity_id
_entity_poly.type
_entity_poly.pdbx_seq_one_letter_code
_entity_poly.pdbx_strand_id
1 'polypeptide(L)'
;MASSYTWQRPDVVRERLGFTMPTLSVLRQEGLHELYATLGCDEVERPSEVHPSGGNAVRVAYVPDEQSLNLTEDEGYHHGMTTLTMVYGSGAPWPDEAPRTRRAPASGDSTVVDLRGHHVGVQHRPGGLTRLAWVLRRPEAGYNIEVYTGRPPLEAVRMLAASDLFT
;
A
#
# COMPACT_ATOMS: atom_id res chain seq x y z
N MET A 1 -18.30 4.31 -6.58
CA MET A 1 -17.89 3.65 -7.83
C MET A 1 -16.97 2.51 -7.44
N ALA A 2 -17.21 1.29 -7.91
CA ALA A 2 -16.28 0.19 -7.67
C ALA A 2 -14.95 0.52 -8.35
N SER A 3 -13.85 0.47 -7.60
CA SER A 3 -12.51 0.56 -8.15
C SER A 3 -12.34 -0.54 -9.20
N SER A 4 -12.16 -0.19 -10.48
CA SER A 4 -11.95 -1.18 -11.54
C SER A 4 -10.52 -1.71 -11.42
N TYR A 5 -10.39 -2.87 -10.80
CA TYR A 5 -9.14 -3.61 -10.79
C TYR A 5 -8.95 -4.34 -12.11
N THR A 6 -7.77 -4.18 -12.69
CA THR A 6 -7.31 -5.07 -13.75
C THR A 6 -6.23 -5.96 -13.17
N TRP A 7 -6.54 -7.25 -13.02
CA TRP A 7 -5.63 -8.23 -12.42
C TRP A 7 -4.46 -8.53 -13.34
N GLN A 8 -3.26 -8.55 -12.77
CA GLN A 8 -1.99 -8.69 -13.48
C GLN A 8 -1.26 -9.95 -13.00
N ARG A 9 -0.45 -10.54 -13.86
CA ARG A 9 0.48 -11.59 -13.45
C ARG A 9 1.74 -10.98 -12.81
N PRO A 10 2.33 -11.60 -11.78
CA PRO A 10 3.49 -11.04 -11.09
C PRO A 10 4.72 -10.82 -11.98
N ASP A 11 4.91 -11.68 -12.99
CA ASP A 11 5.99 -11.58 -13.97
C ASP A 11 5.84 -10.34 -14.87
N VAL A 12 4.61 -10.03 -15.30
CA VAL A 12 4.30 -8.82 -16.07
C VAL A 12 4.58 -7.57 -15.26
N VAL A 13 4.15 -7.56 -13.99
CA VAL A 13 4.41 -6.43 -13.06
C VAL A 13 5.91 -6.20 -12.92
N ARG A 14 6.68 -7.27 -12.65
CA ARG A 14 8.14 -7.18 -12.51
C ARG A 14 8.82 -6.70 -13.77
N GLU A 15 8.41 -7.21 -14.94
CA GLU A 15 8.96 -6.82 -16.23
C GLU A 15 8.73 -5.33 -16.51
N ARG A 16 7.52 -4.84 -16.26
CA ARG A 16 7.16 -3.43 -16.51
C ARG A 16 7.79 -2.47 -15.52
N LEU A 17 7.83 -2.83 -14.24
CA LEU A 17 8.49 -2.01 -13.23
C LEU A 17 10.02 -2.04 -13.34
N GLY A 18 10.59 -3.11 -13.90
CA GLY A 18 12.04 -3.34 -13.92
C GLY A 18 12.60 -3.88 -12.59
N PHE A 19 11.75 -4.12 -11.61
CA PHE A 19 12.10 -4.68 -10.30
C PHE A 19 10.91 -5.43 -9.68
N THR A 20 11.20 -6.26 -8.68
CA THR A 20 10.15 -6.99 -7.94
C THR A 20 9.37 -6.02 -7.05
N MET A 21 8.06 -5.97 -7.24
CA MET A 21 7.16 -5.16 -6.41
C MET A 21 7.29 -5.56 -4.93
N PRO A 22 7.32 -4.62 -3.99
CA PRO A 22 7.44 -4.94 -2.57
C PRO A 22 6.19 -5.71 -2.07
N THR A 23 6.39 -6.80 -1.35
CA THR A 23 5.30 -7.64 -0.84
C THR A 23 5.30 -7.72 0.68
N LEU A 24 4.15 -8.05 1.28
CA LEU A 24 3.97 -8.33 2.70
C LEU A 24 4.00 -9.83 2.92
N SER A 25 5.20 -10.43 2.91
CA SER A 25 5.40 -11.88 3.02
C SER A 25 4.72 -12.52 4.24
N VAL A 26 4.64 -11.80 5.36
CA VAL A 26 3.93 -12.22 6.58
C VAL A 26 2.45 -12.53 6.33
N LEU A 27 1.77 -11.80 5.44
CA LEU A 27 0.36 -12.04 5.14
C LEU A 27 0.16 -13.35 4.37
N ARG A 28 1.12 -13.71 3.51
CA ARG A 28 1.12 -15.02 2.86
C ARG A 28 1.37 -16.16 3.85
N GLN A 29 2.22 -15.93 4.86
CA GLN A 29 2.44 -16.88 5.94
C GLN A 29 1.19 -17.04 6.83
N GLU A 30 0.38 -15.98 6.97
CA GLU A 30 -0.95 -16.00 7.59
C GLU A 30 -2.02 -16.68 6.71
N GLY A 31 -1.67 -17.11 5.49
CA GLY A 31 -2.56 -17.86 4.59
C GLY A 31 -3.33 -16.99 3.59
N LEU A 32 -3.06 -15.68 3.50
CA LEU A 32 -3.74 -14.81 2.54
C LEU A 32 -3.17 -15.02 1.12
N HIS A 33 -4.07 -14.94 0.13
CA HIS A 33 -3.73 -15.02 -1.29
C HIS A 33 -3.25 -13.66 -1.81
N GLU A 34 -2.08 -13.67 -2.43
CA GLU A 34 -1.46 -12.48 -3.02
C GLU A 34 -1.87 -12.33 -4.50
N LEU A 35 -2.49 -11.21 -4.84
CA LEU A 35 -3.00 -10.89 -6.18
C LEU A 35 -2.52 -9.50 -6.60
N TYR A 36 -2.11 -9.35 -7.86
CA TYR A 36 -1.58 -8.10 -8.38
C TYR A 36 -2.61 -7.42 -9.26
N ALA A 37 -2.73 -6.09 -9.17
CA ALA A 37 -3.66 -5.33 -9.99
C ALA A 37 -3.16 -3.92 -10.28
N THR A 38 -3.70 -3.33 -11.34
CA THR A 38 -3.66 -1.88 -11.59
C THR A 38 -4.98 -1.23 -11.16
N LEU A 39 -4.93 0.06 -10.81
CA LEU A 39 -6.10 0.82 -10.39
C LEU A 39 -6.47 1.84 -11.49
N GLY A 40 -7.56 1.59 -12.21
CA GLY A 40 -8.05 2.51 -13.25
C GLY A 40 -7.24 2.52 -14.55
N CYS A 41 -6.34 1.55 -14.73
CA CYS A 41 -5.54 1.34 -15.93
C CYS A 41 -5.59 -0.13 -16.33
N ASP A 42 -5.51 -0.42 -17.63
CA ASP A 42 -5.57 -1.80 -18.15
C ASP A 42 -4.22 -2.53 -18.08
N GLU A 43 -3.12 -1.77 -18.08
CA GLU A 43 -1.76 -2.30 -18.06
C GLU A 43 -0.89 -1.59 -17.03
N VAL A 44 0.19 -2.27 -16.61
CA VAL A 44 1.25 -1.67 -15.81
C VAL A 44 2.13 -0.83 -16.72
N GLU A 45 2.03 0.49 -16.60
CA GLU A 45 2.93 1.42 -17.28
C GLU A 45 4.33 1.38 -16.66
N ARG A 46 5.38 1.54 -17.47
CA ARG A 46 6.72 1.69 -16.92
C ARG A 46 6.85 3.05 -16.24
N PRO A 47 7.59 3.18 -15.12
CA PRO A 47 7.80 4.49 -14.48
C PRO A 47 8.34 5.57 -15.42
N SER A 48 9.17 5.20 -16.40
CA SER A 48 9.73 6.11 -17.42
C SER A 48 8.73 6.54 -18.50
N GLU A 49 7.60 5.84 -18.62
CA GLU A 49 6.55 6.11 -19.62
C GLU A 49 5.44 7.00 -19.04
N VAL A 50 5.37 7.15 -17.72
CA VAL A 50 4.36 7.98 -17.05
C VAL A 50 4.62 9.46 -17.34
N HIS A 51 3.57 10.16 -17.77
CA HIS A 51 3.64 11.59 -18.03
C HIS A 51 4.08 12.36 -16.76
N PRO A 52 4.94 13.38 -16.85
CA PRO A 52 5.43 14.11 -15.66
C PRO A 52 4.35 14.76 -14.78
N SER A 53 3.18 15.07 -15.36
CA SER A 53 2.02 15.59 -14.63
C SER A 53 0.97 14.53 -14.28
N GLY A 54 1.25 13.26 -14.57
CA GLY A 54 0.38 12.12 -14.32
C GLY A 54 0.99 11.17 -13.30
N GLY A 55 0.18 10.25 -12.80
CA GLY A 55 0.60 9.23 -11.84
C GLY A 55 -0.05 7.89 -12.17
N ASN A 56 0.62 6.82 -11.76
CA ASN A 56 0.11 5.47 -11.91
C ASN A 56 0.33 4.69 -10.60
N ALA A 57 -0.40 3.59 -10.43
CA ALA A 57 -0.38 2.78 -9.24
C ALA A 57 -0.46 1.29 -9.57
N VAL A 58 0.44 0.51 -8.95
CA VAL A 58 0.34 -0.95 -8.93
C VAL A 58 0.00 -1.37 -7.52
N ARG A 59 -0.97 -2.27 -7.39
CA ARG A 59 -1.47 -2.80 -6.13
C ARG A 59 -1.19 -4.29 -6.02
N VAL A 60 -0.88 -4.71 -4.80
CA VAL A 60 -1.00 -6.09 -4.37
C VAL A 60 -2.12 -6.16 -3.33
N ALA A 61 -3.11 -6.99 -3.62
CA ALA A 61 -4.19 -7.34 -2.70
C ALA A 61 -3.86 -8.69 -2.03
N TYR A 62 -3.96 -8.70 -0.71
CA TYR A 62 -3.90 -9.89 0.13
C TYR A 62 -5.33 -10.21 0.56
N VAL A 63 -5.90 -11.27 0.02
CA VAL A 63 -7.30 -11.66 0.29
C VAL A 63 -7.35 -12.97 1.08
N PRO A 64 -8.24 -13.10 2.09
CA PRO A 64 -8.38 -14.34 2.84
C PRO A 64 -8.99 -15.47 2.00
N ASP A 65 -9.86 -15.13 1.04
CA ASP A 65 -10.56 -16.08 0.17
C ASP A 65 -11.04 -15.40 -1.12
N GLU A 66 -11.57 -16.18 -2.06
CA GLU A 66 -12.12 -15.69 -3.32
C GLU A 66 -13.38 -14.83 -3.14
N GLN A 67 -14.15 -15.03 -2.06
CA GLN A 67 -15.36 -14.25 -1.80
C GLN A 67 -15.02 -12.76 -1.61
N SER A 68 -13.86 -12.47 -1.03
CA SER A 68 -13.35 -11.12 -0.83
C SER A 68 -13.23 -10.30 -2.13
N LEU A 69 -13.07 -10.95 -3.28
CA LEU A 69 -12.98 -10.27 -4.59
C LEU A 69 -14.31 -9.70 -5.08
N ASN A 70 -15.42 -10.17 -4.51
CA ASN A 70 -16.77 -9.71 -4.85
C ASN A 70 -17.29 -8.63 -3.89
N LEU A 71 -16.51 -8.29 -2.87
CA LEU A 71 -16.85 -7.27 -1.88
C LEU A 71 -16.42 -5.88 -2.34
N THR A 72 -17.06 -4.84 -1.79
CA THR A 72 -16.50 -3.49 -1.86
C THR A 72 -15.17 -3.43 -1.09
N GLU A 73 -14.33 -2.42 -1.35
CA GLU A 73 -13.04 -2.30 -0.65
C GLU A 73 -13.22 -2.26 0.88
N ASP A 74 -14.16 -1.44 1.37
CA ASP A 74 -14.42 -1.30 2.79
C ASP A 74 -14.87 -2.64 3.41
N GLU A 75 -15.80 -3.33 2.76
CA GLU A 75 -16.25 -4.67 3.20
C GLU A 75 -15.10 -5.69 3.17
N GLY A 76 -14.27 -5.66 2.13
CA GLY A 76 -13.10 -6.51 2.00
C GLY A 76 -12.12 -6.31 3.15
N TYR A 77 -11.83 -5.05 3.51
CA TYR A 77 -10.96 -4.76 4.66
C TYR A 77 -11.54 -5.27 5.99
N HIS A 78 -12.86 -5.15 6.19
CA HIS A 78 -13.54 -5.73 7.36
C HIS A 78 -13.54 -7.27 7.33
N HIS A 79 -13.50 -7.86 6.13
CA HIS A 79 -13.34 -9.30 5.95
C HIS A 79 -11.90 -9.79 6.16
N GLY A 80 -10.93 -8.89 6.31
CA GLY A 80 -9.52 -9.22 6.55
C GLY A 80 -8.59 -8.98 5.37
N MET A 81 -9.10 -8.43 4.26
CA MET A 81 -8.27 -7.99 3.13
C MET A 81 -7.23 -6.96 3.59
N THR A 82 -6.07 -6.98 2.96
CA THR A 82 -5.05 -5.93 3.10
C THR A 82 -4.50 -5.61 1.72
N THR A 83 -4.30 -4.33 1.42
CA THR A 83 -3.72 -3.91 0.13
C THR A 83 -2.41 -3.18 0.36
N LEU A 84 -1.43 -3.41 -0.50
CA LEU A 84 -0.22 -2.61 -0.64
C LEU A 84 -0.27 -1.96 -2.02
N THR A 85 -0.22 -0.64 -2.09
CA THR A 85 -0.25 0.12 -3.34
C THR A 85 1.03 0.92 -3.47
N MET A 86 1.71 0.77 -4.60
CA MET A 86 2.86 1.57 -4.97
C MET A 86 2.44 2.61 -6.01
N VAL A 87 2.57 3.89 -5.67
CA VAL A 87 2.23 5.03 -6.52
C VAL A 87 3.52 5.70 -7.03
N TYR A 88 3.55 6.07 -8.31
CA TYR A 88 4.68 6.72 -8.98
C TYR A 88 4.24 7.69 -10.07
N GLY A 89 5.17 8.54 -10.56
CA GLY A 89 4.88 9.67 -11.45
C GLY A 89 4.53 10.92 -10.65
N SER A 90 3.25 11.11 -10.34
CA SER A 90 2.75 12.18 -9.48
C SER A 90 2.00 11.60 -8.29
N GLY A 91 2.68 11.52 -7.14
CA GLY A 91 2.07 11.25 -5.84
C GLY A 91 2.71 12.20 -4.85
N ALA A 92 1.91 12.92 -4.07
CA ALA A 92 2.45 13.75 -3.00
C ALA A 92 3.26 12.81 -2.07
N PRO A 93 4.57 13.03 -1.88
CA PRO A 93 5.34 12.19 -0.98
C PRO A 93 4.69 12.27 0.41
N TRP A 94 4.58 11.13 1.08
CA TRP A 94 4.21 11.16 2.49
C TRP A 94 5.22 12.05 3.23
N PRO A 95 4.78 12.96 4.12
CA PRO A 95 5.69 13.86 4.81
C PRO A 95 6.72 13.06 5.61
N ASP A 96 8.01 13.40 5.42
CA ASP A 96 9.15 12.78 6.12
C ASP A 96 9.11 13.01 7.64
N GLU A 97 8.27 13.93 8.12
CA GLU A 97 8.13 14.26 9.54
C GLU A 97 6.67 14.18 9.99
N ALA A 98 6.43 13.68 11.20
CA ALA A 98 5.11 13.77 11.82
C ALA A 98 4.73 15.24 12.01
N PRO A 99 3.50 15.66 11.65
CA PRO A 99 3.05 17.01 11.94
C PRO A 99 3.08 17.26 13.44
N ARG A 100 3.90 18.24 13.87
CA ARG A 100 3.96 18.65 15.27
C ARG A 100 2.68 19.39 15.64
N THR A 101 1.76 18.70 16.32
CA THR A 101 0.50 19.28 16.80
C THR A 101 0.43 19.23 18.33
N ARG A 102 -0.12 20.28 18.94
CA ARG A 102 -0.44 20.35 20.38
C ARG A 102 -1.83 19.81 20.70
N ARG A 103 -2.59 19.36 19.68
CA ARG A 103 -3.95 18.81 19.84
C ARG A 103 -3.89 17.31 20.10
N ALA A 104 -4.88 16.78 20.83
CA ALA A 104 -5.05 15.34 20.98
C ALA A 104 -5.43 14.67 19.64
N PRO A 105 -4.91 13.47 19.31
CA PRO A 105 -5.21 12.82 18.03
C PRO A 105 -6.71 12.61 17.81
N ALA A 106 -7.19 12.97 16.62
CA ALA A 106 -8.54 12.76 16.10
C ALA A 106 -8.53 11.78 14.92
N SER A 107 -9.72 11.35 14.46
CA SER A 107 -9.82 10.52 13.25
C SER A 107 -9.24 11.26 12.03
N GLY A 108 -8.39 10.57 11.26
CA GLY A 108 -7.60 11.18 10.19
C GLY A 108 -6.29 11.83 10.64
N ASP A 109 -6.01 11.92 11.95
CA ASP A 109 -4.67 12.28 12.41
C ASP A 109 -3.70 11.14 12.13
N SER A 110 -2.50 11.54 11.72
CA SER A 110 -1.40 10.61 11.47
C SER A 110 -0.32 10.79 12.52
N THR A 111 0.34 9.68 12.85
CA THR A 111 1.63 9.67 13.54
C THR A 111 2.68 9.11 12.60
N VAL A 112 3.95 9.26 12.94
CA VAL A 112 5.06 8.60 12.24
C VAL A 112 5.77 7.70 13.23
N VAL A 113 6.07 6.48 12.81
CA VAL A 113 6.93 5.54 13.53
C VAL A 113 8.19 5.31 12.72
N ASP A 114 9.32 5.14 13.40
CA ASP A 114 10.55 4.67 12.75
C ASP A 114 10.54 3.13 12.73
N LEU A 115 10.63 2.56 11.53
CA LEU A 115 10.85 1.15 11.31
C LEU A 115 12.18 0.95 10.61
N ARG A 116 13.21 0.64 11.41
CA ARG A 116 14.57 0.32 10.92
C ARG A 116 15.14 1.43 10.02
N GLY A 117 14.95 2.69 10.41
CA GLY A 117 15.43 3.87 9.67
C GLY A 117 14.49 4.35 8.57
N HIS A 118 13.30 3.74 8.44
CA HIS A 118 12.25 4.22 7.56
C HIS A 118 11.16 4.92 8.38
N HIS A 119 10.86 6.18 8.01
CA HIS A 119 9.73 6.90 8.56
C HIS A 119 8.43 6.40 7.92
N VAL A 120 7.61 5.72 8.72
CA VAL A 120 6.32 5.18 8.30
C VAL A 120 5.21 5.99 8.95
N GLY A 121 4.41 6.66 8.12
CA GLY A 121 3.16 7.25 8.51
C GLY A 121 2.14 6.20 8.90
N VAL A 122 1.40 6.45 9.98
CA VAL A 122 0.32 5.60 10.48
C VAL A 122 -0.90 6.49 10.69
N GLN A 123 -1.99 6.17 10.01
CA GLN A 123 -3.25 6.92 10.12
C GLN A 123 -4.40 5.96 10.37
N HIS A 124 -5.16 6.20 11.44
CA HIS A 124 -6.44 5.52 11.67
C HIS A 124 -7.56 6.34 11.03
N ARG A 125 -8.30 5.72 10.12
CA ARG A 125 -9.37 6.36 9.34
C ARG A 125 -10.75 6.03 9.90
N PRO A 126 -11.77 6.85 9.62
CA PRO A 126 -13.16 6.46 9.87
C PRO A 126 -13.47 5.11 9.23
N GLY A 127 -14.24 4.27 9.90
CA GLY A 127 -14.58 2.91 9.42
C GLY A 127 -13.58 1.82 9.81
N GLY A 128 -12.71 2.06 10.80
CA GLY A 128 -11.83 1.02 11.36
C GLY A 128 -10.61 0.65 10.50
N LEU A 129 -10.33 1.43 9.45
CA LEU A 129 -9.21 1.19 8.55
C LEU A 129 -7.94 1.86 9.08
N THR A 130 -6.84 1.12 9.03
CA THR A 130 -5.49 1.68 9.21
C THR A 130 -4.82 1.84 7.85
N ARG A 131 -4.28 3.03 7.62
CA ARG A 131 -3.36 3.31 6.53
C ARG A 131 -1.93 3.41 7.08
N LEU A 132 -1.00 2.69 6.46
CA LEU A 132 0.44 2.89 6.62
C LEU A 132 1.00 3.49 5.33
N ALA A 133 1.95 4.42 5.39
CA ALA A 133 2.57 4.96 4.18
C ALA A 133 4.03 5.35 4.40
N TRP A 134 4.86 5.14 3.39
CA TRP A 134 6.27 5.55 3.40
C TRP A 134 6.81 5.72 1.98
N VAL A 135 7.95 6.39 1.86
CA VAL A 135 8.64 6.56 0.58
C VAL A 135 9.64 5.42 0.39
N LEU A 136 9.52 4.70 -0.72
CA LEU A 136 10.54 3.79 -1.23
C LEU A 136 11.40 4.53 -2.24
N ARG A 137 12.67 4.77 -1.89
CA ARG A 137 13.64 5.43 -2.78
C ARG A 137 14.42 4.39 -3.58
N ARG A 138 14.46 4.55 -4.90
CA ARG A 138 15.32 3.79 -5.81
C ARG A 138 16.18 4.77 -6.62
N PRO A 139 17.30 4.34 -7.22
CA PRO A 139 18.17 5.21 -8.01
C PRO A 139 17.43 5.95 -9.14
N GLU A 140 16.40 5.34 -9.71
CA GLU A 140 15.68 5.84 -10.88
C GLU A 140 14.50 6.76 -10.52
N ALA A 141 13.84 6.51 -9.38
CA ALA A 141 12.65 7.24 -8.94
C ALA A 141 12.32 7.06 -7.45
N GLY A 142 11.54 7.99 -6.90
CA GLY A 142 10.86 7.83 -5.62
C GLY A 142 9.45 7.27 -5.82
N TYR A 143 9.08 6.29 -5.00
CA TYR A 143 7.77 5.65 -5.00
C TYR A 143 7.11 5.88 -3.65
N ASN A 144 5.79 6.12 -3.65
CA ASN A 144 5.01 6.15 -2.41
C ASN A 144 4.34 4.79 -2.21
N ILE A 145 4.62 4.14 -1.08
CA ILE A 145 3.97 2.90 -0.70
C ILE A 145 2.84 3.23 0.28
N GLU A 146 1.66 2.69 0.03
CA GLU A 146 0.50 2.78 0.92
C GLU A 146 -0.02 1.39 1.23
N VAL A 147 -0.17 1.06 2.51
CA VAL A 147 -0.83 -0.16 2.96
C VAL A 147 -2.15 0.21 3.61
N TYR A 148 -3.25 -0.42 3.19
CA TYR A 148 -4.55 -0.31 3.83
C TYR A 148 -4.96 -1.67 4.41
N THR A 149 -5.39 -1.67 5.67
CA THR A 149 -5.78 -2.89 6.37
C THR A 149 -6.88 -2.59 7.39
N GLY A 150 -7.76 -3.58 7.63
CA GLY A 150 -8.72 -3.53 8.75
C GLY A 150 -8.09 -3.77 10.13
N ARG A 151 -6.78 -4.04 10.19
CA ARG A 151 -6.06 -4.22 11.47
C ARG A 151 -5.98 -2.89 12.26
N PRO A 152 -6.09 -2.93 13.60
CA PRO A 152 -5.80 -1.78 14.44
C PRO A 152 -4.37 -1.25 14.22
N PRO A 153 -4.09 0.05 14.47
CA PRO A 153 -2.80 0.67 14.15
C PRO A 153 -1.56 -0.06 14.68
N LEU A 154 -1.61 -0.52 15.93
CA LEU A 154 -0.49 -1.23 16.54
C LEU A 154 -0.22 -2.59 15.86
N GLU A 155 -1.27 -3.32 15.49
CA GLU A 155 -1.16 -4.60 14.80
C GLU A 155 -0.69 -4.41 13.36
N ALA A 156 -1.16 -3.37 12.68
CA ALA A 156 -0.72 -3.01 11.35
C ALA A 156 0.80 -2.68 11.32
N VAL A 157 1.29 -1.91 12.29
CA VAL A 157 2.73 -1.62 12.43
C VAL A 157 3.54 -2.90 12.73
N ARG A 158 3.03 -3.79 13.59
CA ARG A 158 3.69 -5.07 13.90
C ARG A 158 3.78 -5.99 12.69
N MET A 159 2.69 -6.10 11.91
CA MET A 159 2.65 -6.81 10.63
C MET A 159 3.73 -6.25 9.69
N LEU A 160 3.80 -4.93 9.55
CA LEU A 160 4.78 -4.29 8.69
C LEU A 160 6.22 -4.54 9.17
N ALA A 161 6.48 -4.48 10.48
CA ALA A 161 7.80 -4.75 11.07
C ALA A 161 8.24 -6.22 10.95
N ALA A 162 7.29 -7.15 10.82
CA ALA A 162 7.55 -8.57 10.58
C ALA A 162 7.78 -8.89 9.10
N SER A 163 7.51 -7.95 8.18
CA SER A 163 7.79 -8.13 6.76
C SER A 163 9.28 -7.93 6.43
N ASP A 164 9.68 -8.50 5.30
CA ASP A 164 10.99 -8.37 4.67
C ASP A 164 11.18 -7.03 3.92
N LEU A 165 10.24 -6.10 4.04
CA LEU A 165 10.29 -4.79 3.37
C LEU A 165 11.35 -3.84 3.93
N PHE A 166 11.79 -4.08 5.17
CA PHE A 166 12.69 -3.19 5.93
C PHE A 166 13.94 -3.93 6.41
N THR A 167 14.31 -5.06 5.80
CA THR A 167 15.57 -5.79 6.10
C THR A 167 16.74 -5.27 5.29
#